data_AF-A0A8J7F0T4-F1
#
_entry.id   AF-A0A8J7F0T4-F1
#
_cell.length_a   1.000
_cell.length_b   1.000
_cell.length_c   1.000
_cell.angle_alpha   90.00
_cell.angle_beta   90.00
_cell.angle_gamma   90.00
#
_symmetry.space_group_name_H-M   'P 1'
#
loop_
_entity.id
_entity.type
_entity.pdbx_description
1 polymer ?
#
loop_
_entity_poly.entity_id
_entity_poly.type
_entity_poly.pdbx_seq_one_letter_code
_entity_poly.pdbx_strand_id
1 'polypeptide(L)'
;MNKIITTLATTLTISLTFNTTVQARIINSISPPSGTGQGDVFCPQVQTSVDTPFPNNSGNQINNFPGLSCTPKTFREIAPIDTQLFVEPSGGITEYLLRETVVNSTESIWDGFNMAIGFQSDDALGGDNFASPAVILVPAGFAIPTFNNVQPTSSKFAQVNPDGSFNLNWSGGTVAPGESVDFTFSLDIPDDLEGNNFYDSFTIRQLPIASNLNENQTVPEPSLIFGLLSLLGFGFANKQKL
;
A
#
# COMPACT_ATOMS: atom_id res chain seq x y z
N MET A 1 -11.83 25.51 77.64
CA MET A 1 -11.36 25.97 76.31
C MET A 1 -11.00 24.75 75.49
N ASN A 2 -11.90 24.27 74.64
CA ASN A 2 -11.64 23.10 73.79
C ASN A 2 -11.21 23.59 72.41
N LYS A 3 -9.96 23.32 72.01
CA LYS A 3 -9.45 23.61 70.67
C LYS A 3 -9.85 22.47 69.73
N ILE A 4 -10.70 22.78 68.76
CA ILE A 4 -11.03 21.89 67.65
C ILE A 4 -9.89 22.04 66.63
N ILE A 5 -9.16 20.95 66.39
CA ILE A 5 -8.12 20.87 65.36
C ILE A 5 -8.79 20.27 64.13
N THR A 6 -9.03 21.10 63.12
CA THR A 6 -9.59 20.66 61.83
C THR A 6 -8.44 20.29 60.90
N THR A 7 -8.22 19.00 60.69
CA THR A 7 -7.22 18.49 59.75
C THR A 7 -7.84 18.43 58.36
N LEU A 8 -7.38 19.29 57.45
CA LEU A 8 -7.78 19.28 56.05
C LEU A 8 -7.00 18.16 55.34
N ALA A 9 -7.68 17.08 54.95
CA ALA A 9 -7.11 16.04 54.10
C ALA A 9 -7.24 16.47 52.64
N THR A 10 -6.12 16.86 52.03
CA THR A 10 -6.04 17.19 50.61
C THR A 10 -5.84 15.89 49.82
N THR A 11 -6.90 15.40 49.19
CA THR A 11 -6.83 14.23 48.30
C THR A 11 -6.14 14.64 46.99
N LEU A 12 -4.92 14.16 46.76
CA LEU A 12 -4.21 14.35 45.50
C LEU A 12 -4.69 13.29 44.50
N THR A 13 -5.55 13.69 43.56
CA THR A 13 -5.95 12.85 42.42
C THR A 13 -4.89 12.95 41.32
N ILE A 14 -4.05 11.92 41.19
CA ILE A 14 -3.16 11.75 40.04
C ILE A 14 -4.01 11.16 38.92
N SER A 15 -4.43 12.01 37.98
CA SER A 15 -5.05 11.55 36.73
C SER A 15 -3.94 11.07 35.78
N LEU A 16 -3.80 9.76 35.64
CA LEU A 16 -2.97 9.15 34.60
C LEU A 16 -3.76 9.26 33.29
N THR A 17 -3.57 10.34 32.54
CA THR A 17 -4.01 10.38 31.15
C THR A 17 -3.12 9.43 30.37
N PHE A 18 -3.64 8.25 30.03
CA PHE A 18 -3.03 7.40 29.03
C PHE A 18 -3.12 8.16 27.70
N ASN A 19 -2.02 8.80 27.30
CA ASN A 19 -1.88 9.25 25.92
C ASN A 19 -1.89 7.97 25.08
N THR A 20 -2.99 7.74 24.37
CA THR A 20 -3.02 6.77 23.29
C THR A 20 -2.07 7.30 22.24
N THR A 21 -0.83 6.81 22.26
CA THR A 21 0.14 7.09 21.22
C THR A 21 -0.44 6.59 19.92
N VAL A 22 -0.79 7.53 19.03
CA VAL A 22 -1.00 7.22 17.60
C VAL A 22 0.26 6.51 17.14
N GLN A 23 0.15 5.39 16.43
CA GLN A 23 1.31 4.61 16.00
C GLN A 23 1.58 4.91 14.46
N ALA A 24 2.76 4.64 13.84
CA ALA A 24 3.15 4.74 12.41
C ALA A 24 3.70 3.41 11.97
N ARG A 25 3.64 3.06 10.69
CA ARG A 25 4.39 1.87 10.24
C ARG A 25 5.77 2.21 9.74
N ILE A 26 6.73 1.33 9.98
CA ILE A 26 7.96 1.27 9.19
C ILE A 26 7.94 0.07 8.27
N ILE A 27 8.61 0.16 7.13
CA ILE A 27 8.88 -0.98 6.25
C ILE A 27 10.08 -1.70 6.84
N ASN A 28 9.93 -2.97 7.20
CA ASN A 28 11.04 -3.79 7.69
C ASN A 28 11.65 -4.66 6.57
N SER A 29 10.84 -5.02 5.57
CA SER A 29 11.30 -5.82 4.44
C SER A 29 10.39 -5.67 3.22
N ILE A 30 10.93 -5.99 2.05
CA ILE A 30 10.24 -5.92 0.76
C ILE A 30 10.37 -7.28 0.07
N SER A 31 9.25 -7.83 -0.42
CA SER A 31 9.28 -9.06 -1.20
C SER A 31 9.99 -8.84 -2.55
N PRO A 32 10.57 -9.90 -3.13
CA PRO A 32 10.82 -9.90 -4.57
C PRO A 32 9.51 -9.55 -5.33
N PRO A 33 9.62 -8.84 -6.46
CA PRO A 33 8.47 -8.57 -7.31
C PRO A 33 7.97 -9.88 -7.94
N SER A 34 6.66 -9.99 -8.10
CA SER A 34 6.01 -11.18 -8.66
C SER A 34 4.82 -10.77 -9.54
N GLY A 35 4.29 -11.70 -10.33
CA GLY A 35 3.17 -11.43 -11.24
C GLY A 35 3.49 -11.84 -12.67
N THR A 36 2.46 -11.95 -13.50
CA THR A 36 2.59 -12.42 -14.89
C THR A 36 3.33 -11.44 -15.79
N GLY A 37 3.40 -10.16 -15.42
CA GLY A 37 4.21 -9.17 -16.14
C GLY A 37 5.72 -9.36 -15.95
N GLN A 38 6.14 -10.00 -14.86
CA GLN A 38 7.55 -10.06 -14.44
C GLN A 38 8.40 -10.90 -15.40
N GLY A 39 9.49 -10.32 -15.89
CA GLY A 39 10.46 -11.00 -16.73
C GLY A 39 11.51 -11.82 -15.98
N ASP A 40 12.29 -12.60 -16.72
CA ASP A 40 13.33 -13.54 -16.22
C ASP A 40 14.52 -12.91 -15.47
N VAL A 41 14.42 -11.69 -14.95
CA VAL A 41 15.43 -11.21 -14.01
C VAL A 41 15.41 -12.20 -12.84
N PHE A 42 16.54 -12.89 -12.64
CA PHE A 42 16.76 -13.76 -11.49
C PHE A 42 16.79 -12.89 -10.23
N CYS A 43 15.60 -12.51 -9.77
CA CYS A 43 15.35 -12.04 -8.44
C CYS A 43 15.57 -13.21 -7.50
N PRO A 44 16.61 -13.19 -6.64
CA PRO A 44 16.67 -14.11 -5.53
C PRO A 44 15.33 -14.05 -4.82
N GLN A 45 14.74 -15.21 -4.52
CA GLN A 45 13.47 -15.30 -3.77
C GLN A 45 13.72 -14.97 -2.29
N VAL A 46 14.37 -13.83 -2.03
CA VAL A 46 14.85 -13.37 -0.74
C VAL A 46 14.34 -11.95 -0.55
N GLN A 47 13.70 -11.70 0.58
CA GLN A 47 13.23 -10.36 0.93
C GLN A 47 14.41 -9.40 1.11
N THR A 48 14.25 -8.17 0.63
CA THR A 48 15.19 -7.08 0.88
C THR A 48 14.86 -6.47 2.24
N SER A 49 15.78 -6.56 3.21
CA SER A 49 15.64 -5.83 4.47
C SER A 49 15.73 -4.32 4.24
N VAL A 50 14.88 -3.56 4.94
CA VAL A 50 14.86 -2.09 4.87
C VAL A 50 15.31 -1.52 6.21
N ASP A 51 16.25 -0.60 6.17
CA ASP A 51 16.64 0.21 7.32
C ASP A 51 15.85 1.52 7.32
N THR A 52 15.17 1.81 8.42
CA THR A 52 14.35 3.01 8.58
C THR A 52 14.97 3.90 9.67
N PRO A 53 15.93 4.77 9.30
CA PRO A 53 16.69 5.56 10.28
C PRO A 53 15.84 6.63 10.98
N PHE A 54 14.73 7.05 10.38
CA PHE A 54 13.84 8.09 10.93
C PHE A 54 12.37 7.62 10.98
N PRO A 55 12.01 6.69 11.88
CA PRO A 55 10.62 6.30 12.11
C PRO A 55 9.77 7.51 12.51
N ASN A 56 8.49 7.52 12.11
CA ASN A 56 7.54 8.62 12.39
C ASN A 56 7.97 9.98 11.83
N ASN A 57 8.83 9.99 10.80
CA ASN A 57 9.37 11.20 10.20
C ASN A 57 9.45 11.05 8.68
N SER A 58 9.80 12.15 8.02
CA SER A 58 10.16 12.16 6.61
C SER A 58 11.67 12.01 6.40
N GLY A 59 12.05 11.73 5.14
CA GLY A 59 13.45 11.60 4.74
C GLY A 59 14.00 10.18 4.73
N ASN A 60 13.18 9.15 4.99
CA ASN A 60 13.56 7.77 4.71
C ASN A 60 13.60 7.56 3.20
N GLN A 61 14.61 6.83 2.70
CA GLN A 61 14.81 6.63 1.27
C GLN A 61 15.04 5.16 0.96
N ILE A 62 14.32 4.66 -0.04
CA ILE A 62 14.54 3.33 -0.60
C ILE A 62 15.03 3.51 -2.03
N ASN A 63 16.34 3.44 -2.19
CA ASN A 63 16.98 3.49 -3.50
C ASN A 63 16.95 2.08 -4.11
N ASN A 64 16.65 2.00 -5.41
CA ASN A 64 16.55 0.73 -6.15
C ASN A 64 15.44 -0.18 -5.60
N PHE A 65 14.22 0.34 -5.50
CA PHE A 65 13.06 -0.46 -5.14
C PHE A 65 12.81 -1.57 -6.20
N PRO A 66 12.55 -2.84 -5.81
CA PRO A 66 12.34 -3.36 -4.45
C PRO A 66 13.60 -3.87 -3.74
N GLY A 67 14.76 -3.74 -4.37
CA GLY A 67 16.07 -4.07 -3.84
C GLY A 67 17.07 -4.28 -4.98
N LEU A 68 18.37 -4.15 -4.68
CA LEU A 68 19.44 -4.26 -5.68
C LEU A 68 19.38 -5.55 -6.51
N SER A 69 18.98 -6.67 -5.89
CA SER A 69 18.90 -7.97 -6.57
C SER A 69 17.74 -8.08 -7.56
N CYS A 70 16.84 -7.09 -7.60
CA CYS A 70 15.63 -7.04 -8.40
C CYS A 70 15.46 -5.75 -9.19
N THR A 71 16.49 -4.90 -9.22
CA THR A 71 16.51 -3.66 -9.99
C THR A 71 17.55 -3.79 -11.12
N PRO A 72 17.17 -3.49 -12.39
CA PRO A 72 15.87 -2.98 -12.80
C PRO A 72 14.78 -4.07 -12.79
N LYS A 73 13.53 -3.66 -12.52
CA LYS A 73 12.36 -4.51 -12.77
C LYS A 73 12.12 -4.59 -14.26
N THR A 74 11.83 -5.78 -14.78
CA THR A 74 11.64 -5.99 -16.22
C THR A 74 10.26 -6.53 -16.48
N PHE A 75 9.51 -5.88 -17.37
CA PHE A 75 8.22 -6.37 -17.84
C PHE A 75 8.40 -7.11 -19.18
N ARG A 76 7.90 -8.33 -19.29
CA ARG A 76 7.87 -9.10 -20.55
C ARG A 76 6.49 -9.17 -21.18
N GLU A 77 5.46 -8.96 -20.37
CA GLU A 77 4.08 -8.88 -20.82
C GLU A 77 3.45 -7.58 -20.32
N ILE A 78 2.38 -7.13 -20.99
CA ILE A 78 1.54 -6.03 -20.50
C ILE A 78 0.60 -6.62 -19.45
N ALA A 79 1.14 -6.86 -18.27
CA ALA A 79 0.43 -7.47 -17.15
C ALA A 79 0.99 -6.95 -15.81
N PRO A 80 0.23 -7.09 -14.71
CA PRO A 80 0.66 -6.57 -13.42
C PRO A 80 1.94 -7.22 -12.88
N ILE A 81 2.73 -6.41 -12.18
CA ILE A 81 3.78 -6.84 -11.26
C ILE A 81 3.46 -6.27 -9.88
N ASP A 82 3.42 -7.15 -8.89
CA ASP A 82 3.12 -6.85 -7.50
C ASP A 82 4.39 -6.96 -6.67
N THR A 83 4.63 -5.96 -5.83
CA THR A 83 5.68 -5.96 -4.81
C THR A 83 5.04 -5.77 -3.44
N GLN A 84 5.20 -6.73 -2.54
CA GLN A 84 4.69 -6.66 -1.18
C GLN A 84 5.71 -5.98 -0.26
N LEU A 85 5.23 -5.06 0.57
CA LEU A 85 6.00 -4.38 1.60
C LEU A 85 5.49 -4.85 2.95
N PHE A 86 6.39 -5.39 3.77
CA PHE A 86 6.09 -5.82 5.12
C PHE A 86 6.38 -4.68 6.08
N VAL A 87 5.46 -4.50 7.02
CA VAL A 87 5.42 -3.32 7.87
C VAL A 87 5.23 -3.69 9.33
N GLU A 88 5.81 -2.88 10.21
CA GLU A 88 5.67 -3.02 11.66
C GLU A 88 5.33 -1.68 12.33
N PRO A 89 4.59 -1.69 13.45
CA PRO A 89 4.19 -0.48 14.16
C PRO A 89 5.36 0.30 14.79
N SER A 90 5.23 1.62 14.89
CA SER A 90 6.34 2.52 15.26
C SER A 90 6.00 3.89 15.88
N GLY A 91 4.77 4.40 15.91
CA GLY A 91 4.45 5.65 16.68
C GLY A 91 3.86 6.94 16.02
N GLY A 92 3.56 7.05 14.71
CA GLY A 92 2.89 8.17 14.01
C GLY A 92 2.58 7.98 12.49
N ILE A 93 3.28 8.67 11.58
CA ILE A 93 3.29 8.35 10.14
C ILE A 93 4.75 8.36 9.66
N THR A 94 5.19 7.35 8.92
CA THR A 94 6.54 7.34 8.32
C THR A 94 6.44 7.58 6.83
N GLU A 95 7.20 8.55 6.33
CA GLU A 95 7.28 8.85 4.89
C GLU A 95 8.54 8.24 4.28
N TYR A 96 8.39 7.62 3.10
CA TYR A 96 9.47 7.07 2.29
C TYR A 96 9.50 7.71 0.92
N LEU A 97 10.69 8.09 0.46
CA LEU A 97 10.96 8.41 -0.94
C LEU A 97 11.54 7.17 -1.64
N LEU A 98 10.85 6.66 -2.65
CA LEU A 98 11.22 5.48 -3.40
C LEU A 98 11.76 5.87 -4.77
N ARG A 99 12.79 5.14 -5.21
CA ARG A 99 13.37 5.27 -6.55
C ARG A 99 13.49 3.89 -7.19
N GLU A 100 13.07 3.79 -8.44
CA GLU A 100 13.17 2.54 -9.20
C GLU A 100 13.46 2.77 -10.66
N THR A 101 14.03 1.75 -11.31
CA THR A 101 14.17 1.64 -12.75
C THR A 101 13.37 0.45 -13.24
N VAL A 102 12.55 0.68 -14.25
CA VAL A 102 11.74 -0.34 -14.93
C VAL A 102 12.16 -0.43 -16.39
N VAL A 103 12.25 -1.65 -16.92
CA VAL A 103 12.63 -1.95 -18.31
C VAL A 103 11.44 -2.52 -19.06
N ASN A 104 11.16 -1.97 -20.24
CA ASN A 104 10.22 -2.52 -21.20
C ASN A 104 10.89 -3.63 -22.01
N SER A 105 10.68 -4.88 -21.65
CA SER A 105 11.04 -6.05 -22.48
C SER A 105 9.82 -6.70 -23.14
N THR A 106 8.72 -5.95 -23.25
CA THR A 106 7.54 -6.36 -24.00
C THR A 106 7.74 -6.06 -25.48
N GLU A 107 6.86 -6.57 -26.35
CA GLU A 107 6.88 -6.24 -27.79
C GLU A 107 6.17 -4.91 -28.11
N SER A 108 5.56 -4.27 -27.11
CA SER A 108 4.71 -3.09 -27.27
C SER A 108 5.39 -1.82 -26.77
N ILE A 109 5.12 -0.69 -27.45
CA ILE A 109 5.45 0.63 -26.91
C ILE A 109 4.46 0.94 -25.78
N TRP A 110 4.98 1.44 -24.65
CA TRP A 110 4.16 1.96 -23.56
C TRP A 110 3.94 3.45 -23.75
N ASP A 111 2.72 3.94 -23.57
CA ASP A 111 2.38 5.38 -23.50
C ASP A 111 1.85 5.82 -22.13
N GLY A 112 1.71 4.87 -21.22
CA GLY A 112 1.43 5.14 -19.82
C GLY A 112 1.94 4.06 -18.89
N PHE A 113 1.80 4.35 -17.60
CA PHE A 113 2.17 3.43 -16.54
C PHE A 113 1.27 3.70 -15.33
N ASN A 114 0.76 2.65 -14.70
CA ASN A 114 -0.02 2.76 -13.48
C ASN A 114 0.76 2.16 -12.30
N MET A 115 0.71 2.87 -11.16
CA MET A 115 1.09 2.32 -9.86
C MET A 115 -0.08 2.42 -8.92
N ALA A 116 -0.40 1.34 -8.22
CA ALA A 116 -1.53 1.28 -7.31
C ALA A 116 -1.10 0.66 -5.97
N ILE A 117 -1.60 1.22 -4.87
CA ILE A 117 -1.52 0.62 -3.54
C ILE A 117 -2.73 -0.30 -3.37
N GLY A 118 -2.51 -1.48 -2.82
CA GLY A 118 -3.58 -2.42 -2.48
C GLY A 118 -3.17 -3.41 -1.41
N PHE A 119 -4.11 -4.25 -1.05
CA PHE A 119 -3.92 -5.34 -0.09
C PHE A 119 -4.18 -6.67 -0.76
N GLN A 120 -3.55 -7.71 -0.25
CA GLN A 120 -3.85 -9.05 -0.72
C GLN A 120 -5.24 -9.46 -0.23
N SER A 121 -6.16 -9.75 -1.14
CA SER A 121 -7.47 -10.30 -0.84
C SER A 121 -7.42 -11.82 -0.85
N ASP A 122 -8.08 -12.44 0.12
CA ASP A 122 -8.35 -13.88 0.13
C ASP A 122 -9.41 -14.22 -0.94
N ASP A 123 -9.05 -14.19 -2.23
CA ASP A 123 -9.92 -14.76 -3.26
C ASP A 123 -9.84 -16.29 -3.21
N ALA A 124 -10.81 -16.89 -2.53
CA ALA A 124 -10.95 -18.34 -2.40
C ALA A 124 -11.11 -19.08 -3.74
N LEU A 125 -11.34 -18.36 -4.84
CA LEU A 125 -11.55 -18.91 -6.18
C LEU A 125 -10.31 -18.81 -7.10
N GLY A 126 -9.18 -18.30 -6.60
CA GLY A 126 -7.89 -18.33 -7.30
C GLY A 126 -7.70 -17.27 -8.38
N GLY A 127 -8.31 -16.10 -8.23
CA GLY A 127 -8.16 -14.94 -9.11
C GLY A 127 -7.01 -14.00 -8.74
N ASP A 128 -7.05 -12.83 -9.35
CA ASP A 128 -6.18 -11.71 -9.02
C ASP A 128 -6.43 -11.25 -7.58
N ASN A 129 -5.48 -11.54 -6.68
CA ASN A 129 -5.61 -11.31 -5.24
C ASN A 129 -5.33 -9.85 -4.83
N PHE A 130 -5.36 -8.88 -5.74
CA PHE A 130 -5.15 -7.48 -5.38
C PHE A 130 -6.48 -6.75 -5.18
N ALA A 131 -6.68 -6.26 -3.97
CA ALA A 131 -7.81 -5.40 -3.63
C ALA A 131 -7.36 -3.95 -3.44
N SER A 132 -7.95 -3.05 -4.22
CA SER A 132 -7.80 -1.61 -4.02
C SER A 132 -8.38 -1.19 -2.67
N PRO A 133 -7.75 -0.23 -1.96
CA PRO A 133 -8.30 0.36 -0.74
C PRO A 133 -9.71 0.93 -0.92
N ALA A 134 -10.07 1.34 -2.15
CA ALA A 134 -11.39 1.89 -2.47
C ALA A 134 -12.53 0.86 -2.36
N VAL A 135 -12.23 -0.44 -2.37
CA VAL A 135 -13.25 -1.51 -2.39
C VAL A 135 -13.30 -2.35 -1.11
N ILE A 136 -12.38 -2.12 -0.18
CA ILE A 136 -12.33 -2.85 1.08
C ILE A 136 -13.11 -2.12 2.19
N LEU A 137 -13.95 -2.86 2.91
CA LEU A 137 -14.58 -2.35 4.12
C LEU A 137 -13.58 -2.40 5.26
N VAL A 138 -13.07 -1.22 5.63
CA VAL A 138 -12.08 -1.10 6.70
C VAL A 138 -12.75 -0.69 8.02
N PRO A 139 -12.31 -1.22 9.17
CA PRO A 139 -12.80 -0.79 10.48
C PRO A 139 -12.56 0.70 10.72
N ALA A 140 -13.36 1.30 11.60
CA ALA A 140 -13.12 2.67 12.04
C ALA A 140 -11.72 2.79 12.65
N GLY A 141 -10.98 3.82 12.25
CA GLY A 141 -9.61 4.03 12.70
C GLY A 141 -8.53 3.28 11.92
N PHE A 142 -8.90 2.50 10.90
CA PHE A 142 -7.93 1.98 9.95
C PHE A 142 -7.33 3.11 9.12
N ALA A 143 -5.99 3.14 9.04
CA ALA A 143 -5.28 4.12 8.26
C ALA A 143 -4.51 3.42 7.13
N ILE A 144 -4.71 3.91 5.91
CA ILE A 144 -4.24 3.25 4.69
C ILE A 144 -2.96 3.93 4.22
N PRO A 145 -1.95 3.18 3.74
CA PRO A 145 -0.82 3.77 3.05
C PRO A 145 -1.28 4.59 1.84
N THR A 146 -0.64 5.73 1.60
CA THR A 146 -1.00 6.65 0.50
C THR A 146 0.22 7.07 -0.29
N PHE A 147 0.06 7.35 -1.57
CA PHE A 147 1.04 8.14 -2.30
C PHE A 147 0.99 9.59 -1.80
N ASN A 148 2.14 10.13 -1.39
CA ASN A 148 2.25 11.50 -0.88
C ASN A 148 2.33 12.51 -2.05
N ASN A 149 1.95 13.76 -1.77
CA ASN A 149 1.96 14.92 -2.65
C ASN A 149 3.37 15.45 -3.01
N VAL A 150 4.47 14.85 -2.53
CA VAL A 150 5.80 15.15 -3.07
C VAL A 150 5.80 14.73 -4.53
N GLN A 151 5.84 15.73 -5.43
CA GLN A 151 5.56 15.57 -6.86
C GLN A 151 6.35 14.38 -7.45
N PRO A 152 5.67 13.27 -7.76
CA PRO A 152 6.32 12.11 -8.37
C PRO A 152 6.95 12.53 -9.70
N THR A 153 8.11 11.94 -10.03
CA THR A 153 8.79 12.19 -11.31
C THR A 153 9.04 10.91 -12.10
N SER A 154 9.10 11.05 -13.42
CA SER A 154 9.49 10.00 -14.36
C SER A 154 10.50 10.54 -15.37
N SER A 155 11.45 9.70 -15.81
CA SER A 155 12.38 10.06 -16.88
C SER A 155 11.78 9.97 -18.29
N LYS A 156 10.61 9.34 -18.45
CA LYS A 156 9.97 9.10 -19.75
C LYS A 156 8.56 9.67 -19.87
N PHE A 157 7.80 9.77 -18.77
CA PHE A 157 6.44 10.30 -18.76
C PHE A 157 6.42 11.73 -18.21
N ALA A 158 5.86 12.67 -18.98
CA ALA A 158 5.83 14.10 -18.60
C ALA A 158 4.67 14.46 -17.66
N GLN A 159 3.68 13.58 -17.53
CA GLN A 159 2.47 13.82 -16.75
C GLN A 159 2.28 12.69 -15.73
N VAL A 160 1.80 13.07 -14.55
CA VAL A 160 1.29 12.15 -13.54
C VAL A 160 -0.04 12.69 -13.04
N ASN A 161 -1.08 11.87 -13.16
CA ASN A 161 -2.39 12.16 -12.59
C ASN A 161 -2.60 11.27 -11.37
N PRO A 162 -2.56 11.81 -10.14
CA PRO A 162 -2.96 11.05 -8.97
C PRO A 162 -4.48 10.86 -9.02
N ASP A 163 -4.92 9.61 -9.21
CA ASP A 163 -6.34 9.26 -9.14
C ASP A 163 -6.70 8.84 -7.72
N GLY A 164 -6.80 9.85 -6.85
CA GLY A 164 -6.93 9.70 -5.41
C GLY A 164 -5.59 9.44 -4.71
N SER A 165 -5.66 8.99 -3.46
CA SER A 165 -4.49 8.77 -2.60
C SER A 165 -3.76 7.44 -2.85
N PHE A 166 -4.29 6.57 -3.71
CA PHE A 166 -3.83 5.17 -3.84
C PHE A 166 -3.35 4.82 -5.25
N ASN A 167 -3.41 5.75 -6.21
CA ASN A 167 -3.02 5.50 -7.59
C ASN A 167 -2.15 6.63 -8.15
N LEU A 168 -1.13 6.27 -8.93
CA LEU A 168 -0.36 7.17 -9.79
C LEU A 168 -0.48 6.71 -11.24
N ASN A 169 -1.11 7.56 -12.07
CA ASN A 169 -1.28 7.31 -13.49
C ASN A 169 -0.33 8.20 -14.30
N TRP A 170 0.68 7.60 -14.91
CA TRP A 170 1.69 8.28 -15.71
C TRP A 170 1.31 8.31 -17.19
N SER A 171 1.55 9.43 -17.86
CA SER A 171 1.26 9.61 -19.29
C SER A 171 2.10 10.74 -19.92
N GLY A 172 1.81 11.06 -21.18
CA GLY A 172 2.46 12.18 -21.89
C GLY A 172 3.90 11.87 -22.30
N GLY A 173 4.21 10.59 -22.53
CA GLY A 173 5.52 10.11 -22.92
C GLY A 173 5.44 8.69 -23.50
N THR A 174 6.58 8.12 -23.88
CA THR A 174 6.61 6.73 -24.36
C THR A 174 7.86 5.99 -23.88
N VAL A 175 7.74 4.66 -23.78
CA VAL A 175 8.86 3.75 -23.50
C VAL A 175 8.84 2.65 -24.56
N ALA A 176 9.80 2.69 -25.49
CA ALA A 176 9.89 1.68 -26.54
C ALA A 176 10.44 0.34 -26.00
N PRO A 177 10.19 -0.80 -26.68
CA PRO A 177 10.84 -2.06 -26.36
C PRO A 177 12.36 -1.93 -26.26
N GLY A 178 12.94 -2.48 -25.19
CA GLY A 178 14.36 -2.39 -24.84
C GLY A 178 14.75 -1.13 -24.06
N GLU A 179 13.87 -0.14 -23.92
CA GLU A 179 14.15 1.05 -23.12
C GLU A 179 13.79 0.88 -21.64
N SER A 180 14.38 1.75 -20.81
CA SER A 180 14.04 1.87 -19.40
C SER A 180 13.39 3.22 -19.08
N VAL A 181 12.67 3.24 -17.96
CA VAL A 181 12.10 4.42 -17.33
C VAL A 181 12.48 4.40 -15.85
N ASP A 182 12.86 5.56 -15.34
CA ASP A 182 13.12 5.76 -13.92
C ASP A 182 11.92 6.46 -13.30
N PHE A 183 11.50 6.00 -12.14
CA PHE A 183 10.45 6.61 -11.35
C PHE A 183 10.98 7.06 -9.99
N THR A 184 10.42 8.16 -9.50
CA THR A 184 10.56 8.59 -8.11
C THR A 184 9.19 8.98 -7.57
N PHE A 185 8.80 8.41 -6.44
CA PHE A 185 7.52 8.67 -5.79
C PHE A 185 7.65 8.53 -4.27
N SER A 186 6.72 9.13 -3.52
CA SER A 186 6.70 9.06 -2.06
C SER A 186 5.51 8.27 -1.54
N LEU A 187 5.70 7.59 -0.41
CA LEU A 187 4.67 6.87 0.33
C LEU A 187 4.59 7.38 1.76
N ASP A 188 3.37 7.62 2.23
CA ASP A 188 3.06 7.81 3.65
C ASP A 188 2.47 6.52 4.20
N ILE A 189 3.02 6.02 5.31
CA ILE A 189 2.60 4.76 5.92
C ILE A 189 2.18 5.01 7.38
N PRO A 190 0.87 5.18 7.64
CA PRO A 190 0.33 5.37 8.99
C PRO A 190 0.21 4.04 9.76
N ASP A 191 0.21 4.02 11.11
CA ASP A 191 -0.40 2.89 11.82
C ASP A 191 -1.90 3.12 11.93
N ASP A 192 -2.57 2.03 12.26
CA ASP A 192 -3.95 2.05 12.70
C ASP A 192 -4.11 2.85 13.98
N LEU A 193 -5.22 3.58 14.06
CA LEU A 193 -5.69 4.12 15.32
C LEU A 193 -6.01 2.96 16.26
N GLU A 194 -5.74 3.16 17.56
CA GLU A 194 -6.06 2.21 18.64
C GLU A 194 -5.21 0.92 18.70
N GLY A 195 -4.14 0.80 17.88
CA GLY A 195 -3.16 -0.28 18.02
C GLY A 195 -3.66 -1.67 17.58
N ASN A 196 -4.72 -1.70 16.77
CA ASN A 196 -5.38 -2.93 16.33
C ASN A 196 -4.56 -3.75 15.31
N ASN A 197 -3.48 -3.20 14.77
CA ASN A 197 -2.56 -3.83 13.82
C ASN A 197 -3.27 -4.62 12.70
N PHE A 198 -4.16 -3.97 11.97
CA PHE A 198 -5.05 -4.59 10.99
C PHE A 198 -4.36 -5.15 9.75
N TYR A 199 -3.17 -4.65 9.42
CA TYR A 199 -2.34 -5.19 8.36
C TYR A 199 -0.88 -5.29 8.82
N ASP A 200 -0.16 -6.29 8.32
CA ASP A 200 1.29 -6.44 8.48
C ASP A 200 2.03 -6.25 7.16
N SER A 201 1.27 -6.05 6.08
CA SER A 201 1.80 -5.85 4.74
C SER A 201 0.78 -5.16 3.82
N PHE A 202 1.30 -4.54 2.78
CA PHE A 202 0.52 -4.03 1.65
C PHE A 202 1.30 -4.22 0.35
N THR A 203 0.65 -4.03 -0.78
CA THR A 203 1.21 -4.28 -2.11
C THR A 203 1.26 -2.99 -2.93
N ILE A 204 2.37 -2.77 -3.62
CA ILE A 204 2.44 -1.85 -4.75
C ILE A 204 2.35 -2.66 -6.03
N ARG A 205 1.25 -2.47 -6.75
CA ARG A 205 1.02 -3.00 -8.08
C ARG A 205 1.51 -2.03 -9.13
N GLN A 206 2.12 -2.56 -10.17
CA GLN A 206 2.64 -1.82 -11.31
C GLN A 206 2.14 -2.43 -12.61
N LEU A 207 1.65 -1.59 -13.52
CA LEU A 207 1.08 -2.04 -14.79
C LEU A 207 1.42 -1.05 -15.92
N PRO A 208 2.19 -1.46 -16.94
CA PRO A 208 2.39 -0.64 -18.13
C PRO A 208 1.10 -0.54 -18.96
N ILE A 209 0.93 0.57 -19.66
CA ILE A 209 -0.18 0.80 -20.59
C ILE A 209 0.39 0.87 -22.00
N ALA A 210 -0.08 0.01 -22.90
CA ALA A 210 0.42 -0.08 -24.27
C ALA A 210 -0.38 0.79 -25.24
N SER A 211 0.32 1.54 -26.10
CA SER A 211 -0.28 2.59 -26.96
C SER A 211 -1.25 2.10 -28.03
N ASN A 212 -1.34 0.80 -28.25
CA ASN A 212 -2.10 0.18 -29.34
C ASN A 212 -3.08 -0.91 -28.87
N LEU A 213 -3.22 -1.13 -27.56
CA LEU A 213 -4.33 -1.93 -27.06
C LEU A 213 -5.56 -1.03 -27.12
N ASN A 214 -6.47 -1.29 -28.07
CA ASN A 214 -7.76 -0.60 -28.16
C ASN A 214 -8.36 -0.49 -26.74
N GLU A 215 -8.79 0.70 -26.34
CA GLU A 215 -9.39 1.01 -25.02
C GLU A 215 -10.53 0.05 -24.59
N ASN A 216 -11.03 -0.80 -25.49
CA ASN A 216 -12.01 -1.85 -25.21
C ASN A 216 -11.42 -3.11 -24.53
N GLN A 217 -10.11 -3.21 -24.36
CA GLN A 217 -9.47 -4.26 -23.57
C GLN A 217 -9.04 -3.70 -22.21
N THR A 218 -9.98 -3.09 -21.50
CA THR A 218 -9.81 -2.80 -20.07
C THR A 218 -9.51 -4.11 -19.37
N VAL A 219 -8.37 -4.18 -18.67
CA VAL A 219 -8.16 -5.20 -17.64
C VAL A 219 -9.39 -5.12 -16.74
N PRO A 220 -10.17 -6.20 -16.56
CA PRO A 220 -11.35 -6.14 -15.72
C PRO A 220 -10.90 -5.73 -14.33
N GLU A 221 -11.23 -4.51 -13.91
CA GLU A 221 -11.25 -4.23 -12.48
C GLU A 221 -12.18 -5.28 -11.86
N PRO A 222 -11.79 -5.94 -10.75
CA PRO A 222 -12.67 -6.85 -10.06
C PRO A 222 -13.94 -6.07 -9.70
N SER A 223 -14.99 -6.31 -10.48
CA SER A 223 -16.23 -5.56 -10.36
C SER A 223 -16.89 -5.99 -9.06
N LEU A 224 -17.24 -5.00 -8.24
CA LEU A 224 -17.93 -5.04 -6.95
C LEU A 224 -19.27 -5.81 -6.92
N ILE A 225 -19.56 -6.71 -7.86
CA ILE A 225 -20.84 -7.41 -8.00
C ILE A 225 -21.11 -8.40 -6.84
N PHE A 226 -20.13 -8.74 -6.00
CA PHE A 226 -20.34 -9.67 -4.87
C PHE A 226 -20.58 -9.03 -3.49
N GLY A 227 -20.62 -7.71 -3.36
CA GLY A 227 -20.78 -7.03 -2.06
C GLY A 227 -22.19 -6.90 -1.48
N LEU A 228 -23.25 -7.45 -2.11
CA LEU A 228 -24.64 -7.15 -1.75
C LEU A 228 -25.53 -8.34 -1.36
N LEU A 229 -24.97 -9.54 -1.16
CA LEU A 229 -25.77 -10.77 -0.93
C LEU A 229 -25.62 -11.46 0.43
N SER A 230 -25.04 -10.82 1.46
CA SER A 230 -24.87 -11.44 2.79
C SER A 230 -25.85 -10.97 3.89
N LEU A 231 -26.82 -10.10 3.61
CA LEU A 231 -27.71 -9.54 4.66
C LEU A 231 -29.15 -10.09 4.71
N LEU A 232 -29.45 -11.21 4.04
CA LEU A 232 -30.77 -11.87 4.18
C LEU A 232 -30.60 -13.35 4.54
N GLY A 233 -30.45 -13.65 5.84
CA GLY A 233 -30.31 -15.06 6.22
C GLY A 233 -30.18 -15.46 7.69
N PHE A 234 -30.74 -14.73 8.65
CA PHE A 234 -31.07 -15.35 9.95
C PHE A 234 -32.53 -15.08 10.31
N GLY A 235 -33.38 -15.91 9.69
CA GLY A 235 -34.75 -16.12 10.11
C GLY A 235 -34.81 -16.76 11.50
N PHE A 236 -35.73 -16.24 12.30
CA PHE A 236 -36.24 -16.78 13.53
C PHE A 236 -36.48 -18.29 13.46
N ALA A 237 -35.78 -19.06 14.29
CA ALA A 237 -36.18 -20.42 14.65
C ALA A 237 -36.65 -20.43 16.10
N ASN A 238 -37.94 -20.14 16.28
CA ASN A 238 -38.70 -20.53 17.47
C ASN A 238 -38.55 -22.05 17.69
N LYS A 239 -38.07 -22.46 18.85
CA LYS A 239 -38.35 -23.79 19.39
C LYS A 239 -39.26 -23.65 20.61
N GLN A 240 -40.53 -23.93 20.38
CA GLN A 240 -41.48 -24.35 21.40
C GLN A 240 -41.21 -25.81 21.81
N LYS A 241 -41.67 -26.12 23.03
CA LYS A 241 -41.83 -27.42 23.74
C LYS A 241 -40.57 -27.86 24.50
N LEU A 242 -40.65 -28.22 25.79
CA LEU A 242 -41.77 -28.63 26.64
C LEU A 242 -41.97 -27.74 27.87
#